data_AF-A0A2S4PSD7-F1
#
_entry.id   AF-A0A2S4PSD7-F1
#
_cell.length_a   1.000
_cell.length_b   1.000
_cell.length_c   1.000
_cell.angle_alpha   90.00
_cell.angle_beta   90.00
_cell.angle_gamma   90.00
#
_symmetry.space_group_name_H-M   'P 1'
#
loop_
_entity.id
_entity.type
_entity.pdbx_description
1 polymer ?
#
loop_
_entity_poly.entity_id
_entity_poly.type
_entity_poly.pdbx_seq_one_letter_code
_entity_poly.pdbx_strand_id
1 'polypeptide(L)'
;MVLTYSEAEPIPFHMRSRGYLTSTDGRKLKESAITVIGTGATPLELVENIYPRDYFYDTPIANLSNPRITNHVSLTTSDSFSSNFGPLTDIGLNQTQLQLLRVQLKFAHRKGIKLRYWDQPEWPASTRNNIWRQLMTEGVDFLNVDDLETAAGYGDFW
;
A
#
# COMPACT_ATOMS: atom_id res chain seq x y z
N MET A 1 -7.78 -8.65 5.62
CA MET A 1 -8.08 -7.22 5.88
C MET A 1 -6.78 -6.53 6.27
N VAL A 2 -6.44 -5.39 5.66
CA VAL A 2 -5.28 -4.59 6.04
C VAL A 2 -5.80 -3.37 6.81
N LEU A 3 -5.32 -3.19 8.04
CA LEU A 3 -5.65 -2.01 8.86
C LEU A 3 -4.43 -1.09 8.89
N THR A 4 -4.62 0.13 8.43
CA THR A 4 -3.62 1.19 8.47
C THR A 4 -3.94 2.12 9.63
N TYR A 5 -2.96 2.34 10.52
CA TYR A 5 -3.10 3.27 11.63
C TYR A 5 -2.20 4.50 11.38
N SER A 6 -2.76 5.69 11.60
CA SER A 6 -2.03 6.97 11.59
C SER A 6 -1.48 7.36 12.97
N GLU A 7 -1.98 6.73 14.04
CA GLU A 7 -1.58 6.97 15.42
C GLU A 7 -1.39 5.63 16.16
N ALA A 8 -0.57 5.63 17.22
CA ALA A 8 -0.24 4.45 18.00
C ALA A 8 -1.39 4.04 18.94
N GLU A 9 -2.54 3.65 18.39
CA GLU A 9 -3.53 2.93 19.18
C GLU A 9 -3.00 1.51 19.50
N PRO A 10 -3.18 1.01 20.74
CA PRO A 10 -2.74 -0.34 21.08
C PRO A 10 -3.50 -1.36 20.24
N ILE A 11 -2.77 -2.20 19.51
CA ILE A 11 -3.37 -3.33 18.78
C ILE A 11 -4.22 -4.16 19.75
N PRO A 12 -5.53 -4.37 19.49
CA PRO A 12 -6.42 -4.98 20.46
C PRO A 12 -5.94 -6.35 20.93
N PHE A 13 -5.77 -6.53 22.25
CA PHE A 13 -5.30 -7.78 22.87
C PHE A 13 -6.09 -9.02 22.43
N HIS A 14 -7.39 -8.85 22.16
CA HIS A 14 -8.28 -9.91 21.69
C HIS A 14 -7.91 -10.44 20.29
N MET A 15 -7.33 -9.61 19.40
CA MET A 15 -6.89 -10.07 18.08
C MET A 15 -5.61 -10.89 18.17
N ARG A 16 -4.67 -10.47 19.03
CA ARG A 16 -3.44 -11.21 19.34
C ARG A 16 -3.73 -12.59 19.92
N SER A 17 -4.50 -12.64 20.99
CA SER A 17 -4.79 -13.88 21.73
C SER A 17 -5.54 -14.93 20.88
N ARG A 18 -6.29 -14.49 19.86
CA ARG A 18 -7.01 -15.37 18.92
C ARG A 18 -6.20 -15.75 17.67
N GLY A 19 -4.97 -15.26 17.52
CA GLY A 19 -4.11 -15.57 16.38
C GLY A 19 -4.56 -14.98 15.04
N TYR A 20 -5.36 -13.91 15.07
CA TYR A 20 -5.89 -13.27 13.85
C TYR A 20 -4.91 -12.33 13.16
N LEU A 21 -3.78 -12.03 13.79
CA LEU A 21 -2.80 -11.09 13.25
C LEU A 21 -1.72 -11.80 12.43
N THR A 22 -1.44 -11.27 11.26
CA THR A 22 -0.22 -11.57 10.49
C THR A 22 0.98 -11.21 11.35
N SER A 23 1.96 -12.10 11.44
CA SER A 23 3.08 -11.97 12.39
C SER A 23 4.40 -12.45 11.81
N THR A 24 5.50 -12.07 12.43
CA THR A 24 6.83 -12.54 12.08
C THR A 24 7.76 -12.64 13.28
N ASP A 25 8.65 -13.63 13.23
CA ASP A 25 9.75 -13.85 14.17
C ASP A 25 11.10 -13.30 13.64
N GLY A 26 11.08 -12.58 12.51
CA GLY A 26 12.25 -12.07 11.82
C GLY A 26 12.87 -13.03 10.81
N ARG A 27 12.32 -14.25 10.69
CA ARG A 27 12.74 -15.26 9.71
C ARG A 27 11.59 -15.75 8.85
N LYS A 28 10.40 -15.83 9.42
CA LYS A 28 9.19 -16.31 8.75
C LYS A 28 8.06 -15.30 8.91
N LEU A 29 7.32 -15.10 7.83
CA LEU A 29 6.03 -14.42 7.87
C LEU A 29 4.94 -15.48 8.07
N LYS A 30 4.09 -15.29 9.07
CA LYS A 30 2.88 -16.08 9.29
C LYS A 30 1.69 -15.20 9.00
N GLU A 31 1.15 -15.32 7.79
CA GLU A 31 -0.07 -14.62 7.38
C GLU A 31 -1.29 -15.06 8.19
N SER A 32 -2.20 -14.13 8.46
CA SER A 32 -3.49 -14.39 9.12
C SER A 32 -4.55 -13.41 8.60
N ALA A 33 -5.75 -13.41 9.21
CA ALA A 33 -6.91 -12.67 8.72
C ALA A 33 -6.71 -11.14 8.68
N ILE A 34 -5.91 -10.60 9.60
CA ILE A 34 -5.69 -9.17 9.80
C ILE A 34 -4.19 -8.87 9.71
N THR A 35 -3.81 -7.93 8.85
CA THR A 35 -2.45 -7.39 8.78
C THR A 35 -2.48 -5.95 9.27
N VAL A 36 -1.67 -5.63 10.28
CA VAL A 36 -1.55 -4.28 10.83
C VAL A 36 -0.34 -3.59 10.19
N ILE A 37 -0.55 -2.40 9.63
CA ILE A 37 0.50 -1.62 8.99
C ILE A 37 0.54 -0.21 9.59
N GLY A 38 1.69 0.18 10.13
CA GLY A 38 1.97 1.54 10.59
C GLY A 38 2.26 2.45 9.41
N THR A 39 1.39 3.43 9.20
CA THR A 39 1.47 4.41 8.09
C THR A 39 1.80 5.81 8.64
N GLY A 40 1.71 6.86 7.82
CA GLY A 40 1.78 8.24 8.32
C GLY A 40 3.13 8.66 8.91
N ALA A 41 4.23 8.31 8.24
CA ALA A 41 5.60 8.57 8.70
C ALA A 41 5.96 7.88 10.03
N THR A 42 5.38 6.70 10.29
CA THR A 42 5.82 5.79 11.37
C THR A 42 7.36 5.67 11.36
N PRO A 43 8.06 5.96 12.47
CA PRO A 43 9.51 5.78 12.53
C PRO A 43 9.90 4.32 12.33
N LEU A 44 10.80 4.05 11.39
CA LEU A 44 11.23 2.69 11.04
C LEU A 44 11.75 1.93 12.27
N GLU A 45 12.51 2.62 13.12
CA GLU A 45 13.13 2.12 14.35
C GLU A 45 12.12 1.58 15.38
N LEU A 46 10.85 2.02 15.31
CA LEU A 46 9.79 1.51 16.18
C LEU A 46 9.16 0.21 15.66
N VAL A 47 9.53 -0.24 14.46
CA VAL A 47 8.98 -1.44 13.82
C VAL A 47 10.07 -2.47 13.57
N GLU A 48 11.22 -2.05 13.05
CA GLU A 48 12.29 -2.97 12.74
C GLU A 48 12.94 -3.56 13.99
N ASN A 49 13.49 -4.78 13.86
CA ASN A 49 14.25 -5.47 14.91
C ASN A 49 13.48 -5.80 16.22
N ILE A 50 12.17 -5.57 16.27
CA ILE A 50 11.31 -6.00 17.38
C ILE A 50 10.67 -7.35 17.02
N TYR A 51 10.97 -8.40 17.78
CA TYR A 51 10.48 -9.74 17.51
C TYR A 51 10.10 -10.50 18.80
N PRO A 52 9.07 -11.36 18.75
CA PRO A 52 8.09 -11.50 17.66
C PRO A 52 7.22 -10.24 17.55
N ARG A 53 6.70 -9.96 16.36
CA ARG A 53 5.77 -8.84 16.15
C ARG A 53 4.70 -9.18 15.12
N ASP A 54 3.67 -8.34 15.09
CA ASP A 54 2.45 -8.52 14.30
C ASP A 54 1.92 -7.20 13.72
N TYR A 55 2.85 -6.26 13.54
CA TYR A 55 2.67 -5.01 12.83
C TYR A 55 3.86 -4.77 11.91
N PHE A 56 3.59 -4.08 10.80
CA PHE A 56 4.53 -3.91 9.71
C PHE A 56 4.63 -2.44 9.32
N TYR A 57 5.69 -2.09 8.62
CA TYR A 57 5.95 -0.74 8.19
C TYR A 57 5.37 -0.49 6.79
N ASP A 58 4.77 0.68 6.57
CA ASP A 58 4.50 1.17 5.22
C ASP A 58 5.66 2.01 4.73
N THR A 59 6.42 1.49 3.77
CA THR A 59 7.65 2.16 3.32
C THR A 59 7.34 3.23 2.27
N PRO A 60 7.82 4.48 2.43
CA PRO A 60 7.80 5.44 1.34
C PRO A 60 8.53 4.90 0.11
N ILE A 61 7.97 5.03 -1.09
CA ILE A 61 8.55 4.46 -2.32
C ILE A 61 10.02 4.88 -2.51
N ALA A 62 10.35 6.14 -2.19
CA ALA A 62 11.71 6.68 -2.25
C ALA A 62 12.73 5.91 -1.38
N ASN A 63 12.27 5.26 -0.31
CA ASN A 63 13.10 4.52 0.64
C ASN A 63 13.20 3.03 0.33
N LEU A 64 12.55 2.52 -0.72
CA LEU A 64 12.56 1.09 -1.05
C LEU A 64 13.97 0.54 -1.29
N SER A 65 14.91 1.36 -1.76
CA SER A 65 16.30 0.95 -2.00
C SER A 65 17.08 0.67 -0.71
N ASN A 66 16.60 1.12 0.44
CA ASN A 66 17.25 0.90 1.72
C ASN A 66 17.32 -0.61 2.04
N PRO A 67 18.51 -1.16 2.34
CA PRO A 67 18.69 -2.58 2.65
C PRO A 67 17.97 -3.03 3.92
N ARG A 68 17.66 -2.13 4.86
CA ARG A 68 16.84 -2.42 6.05
C ARG A 68 15.40 -2.79 5.68
N ILE A 69 14.92 -2.37 4.51
CA ILE A 69 13.58 -2.65 4.03
C ILE A 69 13.55 -4.03 3.35
N THR A 70 12.96 -4.98 4.05
CA THR A 70 12.69 -6.36 3.59
C THR A 70 11.19 -6.64 3.66
N ASN A 71 10.73 -7.72 3.01
CA ASN A 71 9.37 -8.23 3.15
C ASN A 71 9.05 -8.81 4.55
N HIS A 72 10.01 -8.81 5.47
CA HIS A 72 9.76 -9.10 6.88
C HIS A 72 9.59 -7.86 7.72
N VAL A 73 9.92 -6.66 7.23
CA VAL A 73 9.77 -5.37 7.92
C VAL A 73 8.57 -4.62 7.35
N SER A 74 8.53 -4.55 6.03
CA SER A 74 7.53 -3.83 5.25
C SER A 74 6.79 -4.78 4.33
N LEU A 75 5.47 -4.81 4.45
CA LEU A 75 4.60 -5.57 3.55
C LEU A 75 4.01 -4.67 2.46
N THR A 76 4.03 -3.36 2.67
CA THR A 76 3.51 -2.37 1.75
C THR A 76 4.46 -1.22 1.54
N THR A 77 4.35 -0.62 0.37
CA THR A 77 4.94 0.66 0.07
C THR A 77 3.86 1.56 -0.50
N SER A 78 3.87 2.82 -0.07
CA SER A 78 2.91 3.80 -0.52
C SER A 78 3.52 5.17 -0.72
N ASP A 79 2.87 5.96 -1.56
CA ASP A 79 3.20 7.37 -1.79
C ASP A 79 2.01 8.12 -2.41
N SER A 80 2.10 9.46 -2.44
CA SER A 80 1.13 10.33 -3.11
C SER A 80 1.15 10.08 -4.60
N PHE A 81 -0.01 9.77 -5.17
CA PHE A 81 -0.21 9.70 -6.61
C PHE A 81 0.07 11.07 -7.25
N SER A 82 -0.52 12.15 -6.72
CA SER A 82 -0.34 13.49 -7.28
C SER A 82 1.11 13.96 -7.25
N SER A 83 1.87 13.62 -6.21
CA SER A 83 3.30 13.97 -6.11
C SER A 83 4.18 13.17 -7.07
N ASN A 84 3.82 11.90 -7.34
CA ASN A 84 4.58 11.03 -8.24
C ASN A 84 4.30 11.33 -9.71
N PHE A 85 3.04 11.56 -10.06
CA PHE A 85 2.62 11.65 -11.46
C PHE A 85 2.30 13.09 -11.87
N GLY A 86 1.85 13.94 -10.96
CA GLY A 86 1.46 15.31 -11.29
C GLY A 86 0.21 15.36 -12.19
N PRO A 87 0.10 16.39 -13.05
CA PRO A 87 -1.05 16.56 -13.93
C PRO A 87 -1.23 15.40 -14.91
N LEU A 88 -2.49 15.06 -15.16
CA LEU A 88 -2.89 13.98 -16.08
C LEU A 88 -3.20 14.52 -17.46
N THR A 89 -3.23 13.62 -18.43
CA THR A 89 -3.82 13.89 -19.76
C THR A 89 -5.30 13.56 -19.75
N ASP A 90 -6.02 13.93 -20.81
CA ASP A 90 -7.44 13.58 -21.00
C ASP A 90 -7.69 12.06 -20.95
N ILE A 91 -6.66 11.25 -21.25
CA ILE A 91 -6.70 9.79 -21.24
C ILE A 91 -6.02 9.17 -19.99
N GLY A 92 -5.63 9.97 -19.00
CA GLY A 92 -4.98 9.51 -17.77
C GLY A 92 -3.46 9.62 -17.80
N LEU A 93 -2.74 8.57 -17.35
CA LEU A 93 -1.28 8.57 -17.28
C LEU A 93 -0.67 8.61 -18.69
N ASN A 94 0.27 9.53 -18.91
CA ASN A 94 1.08 9.55 -20.12
C ASN A 94 2.16 8.46 -20.09
N GLN A 95 2.87 8.29 -21.22
CA GLN A 95 3.88 7.24 -21.36
C GLN A 95 5.01 7.33 -20.32
N THR A 96 5.45 8.55 -19.96
CA THR A 96 6.50 8.75 -18.95
C THR A 96 6.00 8.38 -17.56
N GLN A 97 4.78 8.77 -17.21
CA GLN A 97 4.13 8.41 -15.95
C GLN A 97 3.89 6.90 -15.82
N LEU A 98 3.42 6.25 -16.90
CA LEU A 98 3.27 4.79 -16.95
C LEU A 98 4.62 4.08 -16.80
N GLN A 99 5.68 4.60 -17.42
CA GLN A 99 7.01 4.03 -17.25
C GLN A 99 7.52 4.17 -15.81
N LEU A 100 7.26 5.30 -15.15
CA LEU A 100 7.58 5.50 -13.74
C LEU A 100 6.83 4.49 -12.86
N LEU A 101 5.51 4.35 -13.05
CA LEU A 101 4.67 3.37 -12.35
C LEU A 101 5.25 1.97 -12.46
N ARG A 102 5.57 1.52 -13.68
CA ARG A 102 6.16 0.20 -13.94
C ARG A 102 7.50 -0.01 -13.26
N VAL A 103 8.34 1.03 -13.19
CA VAL A 103 9.63 0.97 -12.50
C VAL A 103 9.42 0.81 -10.99
N GLN A 104 8.54 1.61 -10.40
CA GLN A 104 8.22 1.55 -8.97
C GLN A 104 7.63 0.19 -8.59
N LEU A 105 6.66 -0.29 -9.38
CA LEU A 105 6.03 -1.60 -9.21
C LEU A 105 7.04 -2.74 -9.32
N LYS A 106 7.86 -2.75 -10.37
CA LYS A 106 8.92 -3.76 -10.55
C LYS A 106 9.94 -3.73 -9.41
N PHE A 107 10.19 -2.57 -8.81
CA PHE A 107 11.12 -2.45 -7.69
C PHE A 107 10.49 -3.00 -6.39
N ALA A 108 9.25 -2.62 -6.09
CA ALA A 108 8.49 -3.11 -4.93
C ALA A 108 8.29 -4.63 -4.99
N HIS A 109 7.81 -5.16 -6.11
CA HIS A 109 7.57 -6.59 -6.31
C HIS A 109 8.85 -7.42 -6.26
N ARG A 110 10.00 -6.89 -6.71
CA ARG A 110 11.31 -7.55 -6.55
C ARG A 110 11.71 -7.74 -5.08
N LYS A 111 11.21 -6.89 -4.19
CA LYS A 111 11.38 -7.04 -2.73
C LYS A 111 10.27 -7.86 -2.08
N GLY A 112 9.25 -8.29 -2.83
CA GLY A 112 8.06 -8.95 -2.28
C GLY A 112 7.15 -8.00 -1.49
N ILE A 113 7.18 -6.71 -1.82
CA ILE A 113 6.41 -5.65 -1.14
C ILE A 113 5.28 -5.20 -2.07
N LYS A 114 4.08 -5.06 -1.51
CA LYS A 114 2.87 -4.63 -2.23
C LYS A 114 2.85 -3.11 -2.40
N LEU A 115 2.45 -2.61 -3.56
CA LEU A 115 2.40 -1.19 -3.88
C LEU A 115 0.97 -0.64 -3.76
N ARG A 116 0.86 0.55 -3.16
CA ARG A 116 -0.35 1.39 -3.10
C ARG A 116 0.02 2.82 -3.50
N TYR A 117 -0.92 3.56 -4.07
CA TYR A 117 -0.86 5.02 -4.04
C TYR A 117 -2.00 5.56 -3.18
N TRP A 118 -1.82 6.73 -2.59
CA TRP A 118 -2.89 7.53 -1.98
C TRP A 118 -3.04 8.85 -2.76
N ASP A 119 -4.09 9.63 -2.50
CA ASP A 119 -4.29 10.94 -3.17
C ASP A 119 -4.42 10.81 -4.71
N GLN A 120 -5.15 9.79 -5.17
CA GLN A 120 -5.61 9.71 -6.56
C GLN A 120 -6.68 10.77 -6.85
N PRO A 121 -6.91 11.16 -8.12
CA PRO A 121 -8.01 12.04 -8.47
C PRO A 121 -9.36 11.49 -8.01
N GLU A 122 -10.16 12.32 -7.35
CA GLU A 122 -11.51 11.98 -6.91
C GLU A 122 -12.59 12.45 -7.90
N TRP A 123 -12.39 13.62 -8.50
CA TRP A 123 -13.30 14.22 -9.48
C TRP A 123 -12.51 14.82 -10.66
N PRO A 124 -12.96 14.70 -11.93
CA PRO A 124 -14.15 13.99 -12.42
C PRO A 124 -14.15 12.48 -12.17
N ALA A 125 -15.33 11.88 -11.93
CA ALA A 125 -15.47 10.44 -11.69
C ALA A 125 -14.95 9.60 -12.88
N SER A 126 -15.10 10.09 -14.11
CA SER A 126 -14.52 9.48 -15.29
C SER A 126 -12.98 9.41 -15.22
N THR A 127 -12.33 10.49 -14.79
CA THR A 127 -10.87 10.54 -14.58
C THR A 127 -10.46 9.60 -13.45
N ARG A 128 -11.15 9.64 -12.31
CA ARG A 128 -10.92 8.74 -11.17
C ARG A 128 -10.97 7.27 -11.60
N ASN A 129 -12.07 6.85 -12.23
CA ASN A 129 -12.28 5.45 -12.62
C ASN A 129 -11.25 5.02 -13.69
N ASN A 130 -10.88 5.91 -14.61
CA ASN A 130 -9.81 5.63 -15.58
C ASN A 130 -8.44 5.41 -14.90
N ILE A 131 -8.07 6.25 -13.92
CA ILE A 131 -6.84 6.06 -13.16
C ILE A 131 -6.88 4.76 -12.35
N TRP A 132 -7.99 4.46 -11.69
CA TRP A 132 -8.16 3.19 -10.97
C TRP A 132 -7.95 1.99 -11.90
N ARG A 133 -8.53 2.01 -13.10
CA ARG A 133 -8.33 0.97 -14.11
C ARG A 133 -6.87 0.86 -14.54
N GLN A 134 -6.19 1.97 -14.80
CA GLN A 134 -4.78 1.95 -15.21
C GLN A 134 -3.89 1.37 -14.11
N LEU A 135 -4.06 1.79 -12.86
CA LEU A 135 -3.29 1.26 -11.73
C LEU A 135 -3.50 -0.25 -11.56
N MET A 136 -4.75 -0.71 -11.60
CA MET A 136 -5.09 -2.13 -11.50
C MET A 136 -4.56 -2.94 -12.69
N THR A 137 -4.66 -2.41 -13.90
CA THR A 137 -4.17 -3.06 -15.13
C THR A 137 -2.65 -3.23 -15.12
N GLU A 138 -1.92 -2.24 -14.58
CA GLU A 138 -0.46 -2.29 -14.44
C GLU A 138 0.00 -3.18 -13.28
N GLY A 139 -0.91 -3.59 -12.39
CA GLY A 139 -0.67 -4.55 -11.32
C GLY A 139 -0.41 -3.95 -9.94
N VAL A 140 -0.88 -2.71 -9.68
CA VAL A 140 -0.85 -2.13 -8.33
C VAL A 140 -1.69 -2.99 -7.39
N ASP A 141 -1.15 -3.30 -6.21
CA ASP A 141 -1.72 -4.30 -5.31
C ASP A 141 -2.92 -3.79 -4.49
N PHE A 142 -2.93 -2.49 -4.16
CA PHE A 142 -4.00 -1.86 -3.40
C PHE A 142 -4.46 -0.55 -4.03
N LEU A 143 -5.76 -0.44 -4.19
CA LEU A 143 -6.43 0.78 -4.61
C LEU A 143 -6.91 1.56 -3.37
N ASN A 144 -6.59 2.84 -3.31
CA ASN A 144 -7.14 3.74 -2.29
C ASN A 144 -8.44 4.35 -2.85
N VAL A 145 -9.55 4.09 -2.17
CA VAL A 145 -10.90 4.44 -2.64
C VAL A 145 -11.76 4.95 -1.49
N ASP A 146 -12.50 6.02 -1.76
CA ASP A 146 -13.57 6.52 -0.87
C ASP A 146 -14.95 6.06 -1.34
N ASP A 147 -15.13 5.88 -2.65
CA ASP A 147 -16.34 5.35 -3.29
C ASP A 147 -16.25 3.82 -3.43
N LEU A 148 -16.60 3.13 -2.35
CA LEU A 148 -16.54 1.67 -2.26
C LEU A 148 -17.52 0.96 -3.19
N GLU A 149 -18.68 1.56 -3.47
CA GLU A 149 -19.69 0.97 -4.36
C GLU A 149 -19.14 0.91 -5.79
N THR A 150 -18.62 2.03 -6.30
CA THR A 150 -17.97 2.06 -7.61
C THR A 150 -16.75 1.15 -7.64
N ALA A 151 -15.91 1.19 -6.60
CA ALA A 151 -14.72 0.34 -6.49
C ALA A 151 -15.03 -1.17 -6.37
N ALA A 152 -16.25 -1.54 -6.00
CA ALA A 152 -16.73 -2.93 -6.02
C ALA A 152 -17.43 -3.29 -7.35
N GLY A 153 -17.63 -2.32 -8.24
CA GLY A 153 -18.32 -2.49 -9.52
C GLY A 153 -19.83 -2.48 -9.45
N TYR A 154 -20.40 -1.93 -8.39
CA TYR A 154 -21.81 -1.58 -8.38
C TYR A 154 -22.03 -0.35 -9.28
N GLY A 155 -23.00 -0.44 -10.20
CA GLY A 155 -23.42 0.68 -11.06
C GLY A 155 -22.85 0.71 -12.48
N ASP A 156 -22.14 -0.32 -12.96
CA ASP A 156 -21.65 -0.45 -14.34
C ASP A 156 -20.86 0.76 -14.90
N PHE A 157 -20.18 1.52 -14.04
CA PHE A 157 -19.28 2.61 -14.44
C PHE A 157 -17.81 2.25 -14.22
N TRP A 158 -17.39 1.02 -14.53
CA TRP A 158 -15.97 0.71 -14.69
C TRP A 158 -15.48 1.20 -16.03
#